data_AF-A6I3X3-F1
#
_entry.id   AF-A6I3X3-F1
#
_cell.length_a   1.000
_cell.length_b   1.000
_cell.length_c   1.000
_cell.angle_alpha   90.00
_cell.angle_beta   90.00
_cell.angle_gamma   90.00
#
_symmetry.space_group_name_H-M   'P 1'
#
loop_
_entity.id
_entity.type
_entity.pdbx_description
1 polymer ?
#
loop_
_entity_poly.entity_id
_entity_poly.type
_entity_poly.pdbx_seq_one_letter_code
_entity_poly.pdbx_strand_id
1 'polypeptide(L)'
;MAETFYLSNIVPQNFENNSGYWNRIEMYCRELTERFEDVWIVSGPLTLPHTRNDGTKTVSYQVIGEDNVAVPSHLYKVILARRSPESTEPLALGAFVVPNKAIGFQSQLSEFQVSLHDLEKMSGLVFFPHLDRTRDIRNICSVDTCKLLGFQEFTLYLSTRKIDGARSVARLEKVLEALKSSGVEPDDYFLSRYGKKLEELKAKEQKDAQLEKQS
;
A
#
# COMPACT_ATOMS: atom_id res chain seq x y z
N MET A 1 -8.74 -13.97 3.34
CA MET A 1 -7.33 -13.54 3.46
C MET A 1 -6.36 -14.59 2.89
N ALA A 2 -6.46 -15.87 3.24
CA ALA A 2 -5.50 -16.89 2.79
C ALA A 2 -5.29 -16.96 1.26
N GLU A 3 -6.35 -16.82 0.46
CA GLU A 3 -6.28 -16.87 -1.01
C GLU A 3 -5.38 -15.80 -1.63
N THR A 4 -5.20 -14.64 -0.96
CA THR A 4 -4.33 -13.57 -1.48
C THR A 4 -2.84 -13.93 -1.38
N PHE A 5 -2.50 -15.02 -0.68
CA PHE A 5 -1.13 -15.53 -0.54
C PHE A 5 -0.79 -16.59 -1.58
N TYR A 6 -1.73 -17.01 -2.44
CA TYR A 6 -1.37 -17.83 -3.59
C TYR A 6 -0.49 -17.04 -4.56
N LEU A 7 0.53 -17.70 -5.11
CA LEU A 7 1.52 -17.05 -6.00
C LEU A 7 0.90 -16.54 -7.31
N SER A 8 -0.31 -16.97 -7.66
CA SER A 8 -1.12 -16.38 -8.74
C SER A 8 -1.48 -14.91 -8.50
N ASN A 9 -1.38 -14.43 -7.26
CA ASN A 9 -1.64 -13.05 -6.84
C ASN A 9 -0.36 -12.29 -6.46
N ILE A 10 0.84 -12.86 -6.67
CA ILE A 10 2.11 -12.29 -6.22
C ILE A 10 3.00 -11.94 -7.41
N VAL A 11 3.72 -10.82 -7.30
CA VAL A 11 4.78 -10.43 -8.23
C VAL A 11 6.08 -10.17 -7.47
N PRO A 12 7.27 -10.35 -8.08
CA PRO A 12 8.52 -9.91 -7.49
C PRO A 12 8.53 -8.38 -7.32
N GLN A 13 8.47 -7.90 -6.09
CA GLN A 13 8.37 -6.48 -5.78
C GLN A 13 9.55 -6.01 -4.94
N ASN A 14 10.05 -4.82 -5.23
CA ASN A 14 11.05 -4.16 -4.41
C ASN A 14 10.54 -4.01 -2.96
N PHE A 15 11.35 -4.41 -1.97
CA PHE A 15 10.94 -4.44 -0.56
C PHE A 15 10.50 -3.09 -0.01
N GLU A 16 11.21 -2.01 -0.36
CA GLU A 16 10.88 -0.65 0.08
C GLU A 16 9.64 -0.12 -0.62
N ASN A 17 9.44 -0.48 -1.90
CA ASN A 17 8.20 -0.17 -2.61
C ASN A 17 7.00 -0.85 -1.94
N ASN A 18 7.09 -2.17 -1.72
CA ASN A 18 6.03 -2.98 -1.13
C ASN A 18 5.65 -2.47 0.27
N SER A 19 6.63 -2.36 1.16
CA SER A 19 6.40 -1.95 2.55
C SER A 19 6.15 -0.45 2.73
N GLY A 20 6.49 0.37 1.72
CA GLY A 20 6.40 1.83 1.74
C GLY A 20 5.30 2.37 0.82
N TYR A 21 5.70 2.86 -0.36
CA TYR A 21 4.81 3.62 -1.25
C TYR A 21 3.59 2.81 -1.72
N TRP A 22 3.77 1.54 -2.08
CA TRP A 22 2.67 0.69 -2.54
C TRP A 22 1.66 0.42 -1.42
N ASN A 23 2.13 0.09 -0.21
CA ASN A 23 1.27 -0.04 0.97
C ASN A 23 0.52 1.27 1.28
N ARG A 24 1.14 2.44 1.11
CA ARG A 24 0.43 3.73 1.26
C ARG A 24 -0.70 3.90 0.23
N ILE A 25 -0.51 3.46 -1.02
CA ILE A 25 -1.59 3.42 -2.02
C ILE A 25 -2.70 2.45 -1.59
N GLU A 26 -2.35 1.28 -1.08
CA GLU A 26 -3.33 0.31 -0.58
C GLU A 26 -4.09 0.83 0.64
N MET A 27 -3.44 1.60 1.51
CA MET A 27 -4.09 2.30 2.63
C MET A 27 -5.08 3.34 2.12
N TYR A 28 -4.68 4.18 1.15
CA TYR A 28 -5.60 5.13 0.51
C TYR A 28 -6.81 4.43 -0.12
N CYS A 29 -6.60 3.28 -0.77
CA CYS A 29 -7.70 2.50 -1.33
C CYS A 29 -8.70 2.01 -0.27
N ARG A 30 -8.22 1.66 0.94
CA ARG A 30 -9.08 1.31 2.07
C ARG A 30 -9.78 2.54 2.63
N GLU A 31 -9.07 3.66 2.73
CA GLU A 31 -9.62 4.93 3.22
C GLU A 31 -10.76 5.46 2.34
N LEU A 32 -10.71 5.20 1.02
CA LEU A 32 -11.81 5.54 0.11
C LEU A 32 -13.16 4.95 0.55
N THR A 33 -13.18 3.81 1.25
CA THR A 33 -14.44 3.19 1.70
C THR A 33 -15.14 3.99 2.81
N GLU A 34 -14.47 4.98 3.40
CA GLU A 34 -15.09 5.93 4.33
C GLU A 34 -15.94 6.98 3.61
N ARG A 35 -15.74 7.14 2.29
CA ARG A 35 -16.35 8.21 1.46
C ARG A 35 -17.11 7.69 0.25
N PHE A 36 -16.90 6.44 -0.13
CA PHE A 36 -17.52 5.75 -1.24
C PHE A 36 -17.98 4.37 -0.75
N GLU A 37 -19.24 4.00 -0.97
CA GLU A 37 -19.75 2.70 -0.54
C GLU A 37 -19.12 1.53 -1.31
N ASP A 38 -18.77 1.74 -2.58
CA ASP A 38 -18.11 0.71 -3.39
C ASP A 38 -16.82 1.23 -4.02
N VAL A 39 -15.75 0.43 -3.91
CA VAL A 39 -14.45 0.69 -4.51
C VAL A 39 -13.95 -0.58 -5.20
N TRP A 40 -13.79 -0.52 -6.52
CA TRP A 40 -13.19 -1.58 -7.33
C TRP A 40 -11.75 -1.23 -7.68
N ILE A 41 -10.88 -2.22 -7.59
CA ILE A 41 -9.44 -2.05 -7.79
C ILE A 41 -8.94 -3.15 -8.71
N VAL A 42 -8.22 -2.74 -9.76
CA VAL A 42 -7.42 -3.66 -10.59
C VAL A 42 -5.96 -3.30 -10.40
N SER A 43 -5.13 -4.30 -10.10
CA SER A 43 -3.68 -4.12 -9.94
C SER A 43 -2.92 -5.16 -10.73
N GLY A 44 -1.74 -4.79 -11.23
CA GLY A 44 -0.89 -5.73 -11.94
C GLY A 44 0.49 -5.20 -12.29
N PRO A 45 1.34 -6.09 -12.84
CA PRO A 45 2.69 -5.75 -13.29
C PRO A 45 2.71 -5.11 -14.69
N LEU A 46 3.78 -4.37 -14.98
CA LEU A 46 4.15 -3.87 -16.31
C LEU A 46 5.65 -4.03 -16.57
N THR A 47 6.01 -4.30 -17.82
CA THR A 47 7.39 -4.31 -18.32
C THR A 47 7.55 -3.25 -19.41
N LEU A 48 7.66 -1.99 -18.97
CA LEU A 48 7.72 -0.83 -19.87
C LEU A 48 9.09 -0.67 -20.57
N PRO A 49 9.13 -0.15 -21.81
CA PRO A 49 10.36 0.07 -22.54
C PRO A 49 11.17 1.25 -21.96
N HIS A 50 12.49 1.17 -22.08
CA HIS A 50 13.40 2.30 -21.90
C HIS A 50 14.02 2.67 -23.24
N THR A 51 14.32 3.96 -23.44
CA THR A 51 15.02 4.44 -24.63
C THR A 51 16.52 4.42 -24.36
N ARG A 52 17.26 3.72 -25.20
CA ARG A 52 18.73 3.65 -25.14
C ARG A 52 19.36 4.90 -25.77
N ASN A 53 20.67 5.06 -25.58
CA ASN A 53 21.42 6.22 -26.10
C ASN A 53 21.38 6.34 -27.64
N ASP A 54 21.17 5.21 -28.34
CA ASP A 54 21.02 5.16 -29.80
C ASP A 54 19.60 5.45 -30.29
N GLY A 55 18.67 5.81 -29.38
CA GLY A 55 17.26 6.08 -29.67
C GLY A 55 16.38 4.83 -29.78
N THR A 56 16.95 3.63 -29.68
CA THR A 56 16.16 2.39 -29.72
C THR A 56 15.36 2.20 -28.44
N LYS A 57 14.11 1.76 -28.56
CA LYS A 57 13.25 1.40 -27.42
C LYS A 57 13.38 -0.08 -27.16
N THR A 58 13.79 -0.45 -25.94
CA THR A 58 13.95 -1.85 -25.53
C THR A 58 13.18 -2.12 -24.25
N VAL A 59 12.47 -3.24 -24.21
CA VAL A 59 11.94 -3.81 -22.96
C VAL A 59 12.99 -4.75 -22.40
N SER A 60 13.41 -4.53 -21.16
CA SER A 60 14.31 -5.42 -20.43
C SER A 60 13.81 -5.56 -19.01
N TYR A 61 13.76 -6.79 -18.52
CA TYR A 61 13.35 -7.13 -17.16
C TYR A 61 14.09 -8.38 -16.70
N GLN A 62 14.33 -8.47 -15.39
CA GLN A 62 14.94 -9.65 -14.79
C GLN A 62 13.91 -10.80 -14.72
N VAL A 63 14.37 -12.03 -14.85
CA VAL A 63 13.64 -13.23 -14.43
C VAL A 63 14.37 -13.88 -13.25
N ILE A 64 13.64 -14.48 -12.31
CA ILE A 64 14.21 -15.07 -11.08
C ILE A 64 13.74 -16.51 -10.86
N GLY A 65 14.59 -17.29 -10.17
CA GLY A 65 14.32 -18.71 -9.86
C GLY A 65 14.45 -19.63 -11.06
N GLU A 66 14.27 -20.94 -10.83
CA GLU A 66 14.29 -21.96 -11.89
C GLU A 66 13.15 -21.77 -12.89
N ASP A 67 12.00 -21.27 -12.42
CA ASP A 67 10.79 -21.03 -13.21
C ASP A 67 10.81 -19.70 -13.99
N ASN A 68 11.90 -18.92 -13.90
CA ASN A 68 12.07 -17.64 -14.60
C ASN A 68 10.91 -16.64 -14.37
N VAL A 69 10.50 -16.46 -13.12
CA VAL A 69 9.43 -15.51 -12.76
C VAL A 69 9.86 -14.09 -13.11
N ALA A 70 9.08 -13.39 -13.92
CA ALA A 70 9.40 -12.04 -14.38
C ALA A 70 9.29 -10.99 -13.27
N VAL A 71 10.31 -10.13 -13.16
CA VAL A 71 10.34 -8.97 -12.26
C VAL A 71 9.83 -7.75 -13.02
N PRO A 72 8.66 -7.18 -12.66
CA PRO A 72 8.11 -6.04 -13.38
C PRO A 72 8.97 -4.78 -13.20
N SER A 73 8.99 -3.92 -14.22
CA SER A 73 9.62 -2.59 -14.09
C SER A 73 8.70 -1.59 -13.41
N HIS A 74 7.37 -1.75 -13.57
CA HIS A 74 6.36 -0.90 -12.97
C HIS A 74 5.18 -1.74 -12.47
N LEU A 75 4.41 -1.17 -11.56
CA LEU A 75 3.12 -1.69 -11.09
C LEU A 75 2.04 -0.68 -11.44
N TYR A 76 0.85 -1.16 -11.75
CA TYR A 76 -0.29 -0.29 -11.98
C TYR A 76 -1.43 -0.54 -10.99
N LYS A 77 -2.22 0.49 -10.76
CA LYS A 77 -3.51 0.38 -10.08
C LYS A 77 -4.55 1.21 -10.82
N VAL A 78 -5.69 0.61 -11.11
CA VAL A 78 -6.90 1.31 -11.57
C VAL A 78 -7.90 1.28 -10.42
N ILE A 79 -8.38 2.46 -10.04
CA ILE A 79 -9.36 2.64 -8.97
C ILE A 79 -10.64 3.18 -9.60
N LEU A 80 -11.75 2.50 -9.34
CA LEU A 80 -13.09 2.95 -9.69
C LEU A 80 -13.91 3.01 -8.40
N ALA A 81 -14.53 4.15 -8.11
CA ALA A 81 -15.31 4.35 -6.90
C ALA A 81 -16.71 4.88 -7.20
N ARG A 82 -17.70 4.38 -6.45
CA ARG A 82 -19.10 4.79 -6.51
C ARG A 82 -19.54 5.30 -5.14
N ARG A 83 -20.19 6.47 -5.11
CA ARG A 83 -20.64 7.11 -3.86
C ARG A 83 -21.61 6.19 -3.10
N SER A 84 -22.71 5.82 -3.76
CA SER A 84 -23.67 4.80 -3.33
C SER A 84 -24.40 4.26 -4.56
N PRO A 85 -25.06 3.09 -4.49
CA PRO A 85 -25.88 2.56 -5.59
C PRO A 85 -27.01 3.50 -6.04
N GLU A 86 -27.58 4.29 -5.13
CA GLU A 86 -28.70 5.21 -5.36
C GLU A 86 -28.24 6.62 -5.80
N SER A 87 -26.95 6.92 -5.66
CA SER A 87 -26.41 8.23 -6.01
C SER A 87 -26.45 8.48 -7.52
N THR A 88 -26.89 9.68 -7.91
CA THR A 88 -26.79 10.15 -9.30
C THR A 88 -25.42 10.77 -9.61
N GLU A 89 -24.50 10.80 -8.64
CA GLU A 89 -23.15 11.30 -8.88
C GLU A 89 -22.40 10.42 -9.89
N PRO A 90 -21.67 11.02 -10.85
CA PRO A 90 -20.78 10.27 -11.72
C PRO A 90 -19.75 9.47 -10.93
N LEU A 91 -19.42 8.28 -11.44
CA LEU A 91 -18.35 7.45 -10.92
C LEU A 91 -17.01 8.19 -10.94
N ALA A 92 -16.14 7.86 -9.99
CA ALA A 92 -14.80 8.41 -9.89
C ALA A 92 -13.78 7.36 -10.36
N LEU A 93 -12.87 7.73 -11.27
CA LEU A 93 -11.86 6.84 -11.81
C LEU A 93 -10.46 7.46 -11.79
N GLY A 94 -9.45 6.65 -11.46
CA GLY A 94 -8.05 6.99 -11.63
C GLY A 94 -7.20 5.78 -12.00
N ALA A 95 -6.22 6.00 -12.88
CA ALA A 95 -5.22 5.01 -13.24
C ALA A 95 -3.83 5.53 -12.83
N PHE A 96 -3.04 4.67 -12.20
CA PHE A 96 -1.73 5.03 -11.65
C PHE A 96 -0.69 4.00 -12.07
N VAL A 97 0.51 4.46 -12.42
CA VAL A 97 1.65 3.62 -12.80
C VAL A 97 2.87 4.05 -11.98
N VAL A 98 3.33 3.17 -11.10
CA VAL A 98 4.49 3.42 -10.22
C VAL A 98 5.65 2.51 -10.60
N PRO A 99 6.90 2.99 -10.56
CA PRO A 99 8.07 2.14 -10.79
C PRO A 99 8.25 1.14 -9.65
N ASN A 100 8.69 -0.07 -9.96
CA ASN A 100 9.00 -1.13 -8.99
C ASN A 100 10.36 -0.88 -8.31
N LYS A 101 10.47 0.26 -7.62
CA LYS A 101 11.66 0.73 -6.91
C LYS A 101 11.25 1.52 -5.67
N ALA A 102 12.21 1.86 -4.81
CA ALA A 102 11.98 2.74 -3.68
C ALA A 102 11.44 4.10 -4.12
N ILE A 103 10.35 4.56 -3.47
CA ILE A 103 9.76 5.88 -3.68
C ILE A 103 9.51 6.50 -2.30
N GLY A 104 10.08 7.68 -2.08
CA GLY A 104 9.99 8.40 -0.80
C GLY A 104 8.66 9.14 -0.60
N PHE A 105 8.61 9.96 0.44
CA PHE A 105 7.40 10.72 0.82
C PHE A 105 7.19 11.99 0.01
N GLN A 106 8.18 12.44 -0.75
CA GLN A 106 8.13 13.67 -1.54
C GLN A 106 7.19 13.56 -2.76
N SER A 107 7.05 12.36 -3.34
CA SER A 107 6.24 12.17 -4.55
C SER A 107 4.77 11.96 -4.20
N GLN A 108 3.91 12.80 -4.75
CA GLN A 108 2.46 12.71 -4.62
C GLN A 108 1.90 11.62 -5.54
N LEU A 109 0.74 11.04 -5.19
CA LEU A 109 0.12 9.99 -6.00
C LEU A 109 -0.24 10.49 -7.41
N SER A 110 -0.65 11.76 -7.52
CA SER A 110 -1.00 12.42 -8.78
C SER A 110 0.17 12.49 -9.78
N GLU A 111 1.43 12.49 -9.31
CA GLU A 111 2.61 12.44 -10.18
C GLU A 111 2.70 11.12 -10.97
N PHE A 112 2.09 10.06 -10.45
CA PHE A 112 2.03 8.75 -11.08
C PHE A 112 0.70 8.48 -11.79
N GLN A 113 -0.18 9.48 -11.85
CA GLN A 113 -1.46 9.36 -12.54
C GLN A 113 -1.24 9.36 -14.06
N VAL A 114 -1.91 8.44 -14.74
CA VAL A 114 -1.95 8.33 -16.20
C VAL A 114 -3.39 8.31 -16.68
N SER A 115 -3.61 8.56 -17.97
CA SER A 115 -4.95 8.33 -18.54
C SER A 115 -5.25 6.82 -18.55
N LEU A 116 -6.53 6.47 -18.42
CA LEU A 116 -6.95 5.06 -18.55
C LEU A 116 -6.52 4.49 -19.91
N HIS A 117 -6.67 5.29 -20.97
CA HIS A 117 -6.28 4.91 -22.33
C HIS A 117 -4.79 4.58 -22.46
N ASP A 118 -3.92 5.39 -21.86
CA ASP A 118 -2.47 5.14 -21.90
C ASP A 118 -2.12 3.85 -21.14
N LEU A 119 -2.76 3.61 -20.00
CA LEU A 119 -2.54 2.36 -19.26
C LEU A 119 -3.03 1.14 -20.04
N GLU A 120 -4.17 1.23 -20.71
CA GLU A 120 -4.66 0.16 -21.60
C GLU A 120 -3.68 -0.11 -22.74
N LYS A 121 -3.13 0.95 -23.34
CA LYS A 121 -2.10 0.84 -24.38
C LYS A 121 -0.80 0.23 -23.84
N MET A 122 -0.40 0.56 -22.61
CA MET A 122 0.80 0.01 -21.96
C MET A 122 0.64 -1.46 -21.57
N SER A 123 -0.56 -1.85 -21.11
CA SER A 123 -0.85 -3.18 -20.55
C SER A 123 -1.40 -4.18 -21.57
N GLY A 124 -1.98 -3.70 -22.67
CA GLY A 124 -2.75 -4.53 -23.61
C GLY A 124 -4.09 -5.01 -23.04
N LEU A 125 -4.58 -4.40 -21.96
CA LEU A 125 -5.83 -4.76 -21.29
C LEU A 125 -6.93 -3.74 -21.58
N VAL A 126 -8.17 -4.15 -21.35
CA VAL A 126 -9.34 -3.26 -21.27
C VAL A 126 -9.89 -3.33 -19.85
N PHE A 127 -9.90 -2.20 -19.14
CA PHE A 127 -10.39 -2.15 -17.76
C PHE A 127 -11.87 -1.76 -17.72
N PHE A 128 -12.63 -2.46 -16.88
CA PHE A 128 -14.07 -2.24 -16.70
C PHE A 128 -14.83 -2.17 -18.05
N PRO A 129 -14.83 -3.24 -18.87
CA PRO A 129 -15.40 -3.19 -20.22
C PRO A 129 -16.89 -2.89 -20.27
N HIS A 130 -17.62 -3.09 -19.16
CA HIS A 130 -19.04 -2.74 -19.04
C HIS A 130 -19.29 -1.30 -18.56
N LEU A 131 -18.24 -0.54 -18.26
CA LEU A 131 -18.36 0.87 -17.91
C LEU A 131 -18.62 1.69 -19.18
N ASP A 132 -19.77 2.35 -19.23
CA ASP A 132 -20.14 3.25 -20.33
C ASP A 132 -19.29 4.54 -20.29
N ARG A 133 -18.22 4.55 -21.07
CA ARG A 133 -17.27 5.68 -21.16
C ARG A 133 -17.80 6.89 -21.91
N THR A 134 -19.00 6.82 -22.47
CA THR A 134 -19.66 7.98 -23.08
C THR A 134 -20.33 8.86 -22.03
N ARG A 135 -20.60 8.32 -20.83
CA ARG A 135 -21.10 9.06 -19.68
C ARG A 135 -19.96 9.83 -19.02
N ASP A 136 -20.35 10.82 -18.22
CA ASP A 136 -19.41 11.53 -17.38
C ASP A 136 -18.79 10.56 -16.35
N ILE A 137 -17.47 10.57 -16.26
CA ILE A 137 -16.66 9.84 -15.29
C ILE A 137 -15.66 10.86 -14.75
N ARG A 138 -15.72 11.13 -13.46
CA ARG A 138 -14.86 12.15 -12.85
C ARG A 138 -13.49 11.58 -12.53
N ASN A 139 -12.45 12.40 -12.67
CA ASN A 139 -11.12 12.05 -12.18
C ASN A 139 -11.17 11.90 -10.65
N ILE A 140 -10.75 10.74 -10.13
CA ILE A 140 -10.74 10.47 -8.69
C ILE A 140 -9.90 11.48 -7.90
N CYS A 141 -8.81 11.99 -8.46
CA CYS A 141 -7.97 13.00 -7.79
C CYS A 141 -8.55 14.42 -7.85
N SER A 142 -9.68 14.62 -8.54
CA SER A 142 -10.42 15.88 -8.52
C SER A 142 -11.61 15.84 -7.56
N VAL A 143 -12.15 14.65 -7.28
CA VAL A 143 -13.31 14.46 -6.37
C VAL A 143 -12.92 13.90 -5.01
N ASP A 144 -11.75 13.29 -4.92
CA ASP A 144 -11.08 12.87 -3.70
C ASP A 144 -9.65 13.42 -3.69
N THR A 145 -8.95 13.23 -2.57
CA THR A 145 -7.68 13.90 -2.29
C THR A 145 -6.50 13.33 -3.07
N CYS A 146 -6.54 12.04 -3.43
CA CYS A 146 -5.35 11.30 -3.85
C CYS A 146 -4.13 11.52 -2.94
N LYS A 147 -4.37 11.82 -1.65
CA LYS A 147 -3.33 12.12 -0.69
C LYS A 147 -2.97 10.85 0.05
N LEU A 148 -1.74 10.41 -0.13
CA LEU A 148 -1.18 9.32 0.65
C LEU A 148 -0.77 9.83 2.04
N LEU A 149 -0.79 8.93 3.03
CA LEU A 149 -0.26 9.23 4.37
C LEU A 149 1.15 9.83 4.27
N GLY A 150 1.37 10.92 5.02
CA GLY A 150 2.67 11.55 5.15
C GLY A 150 3.63 10.73 6.02
N PHE A 151 4.87 11.23 6.16
CA PHE A 151 5.89 10.56 6.95
C PHE A 151 5.46 10.33 8.40
N GLN A 152 4.90 11.34 9.06
CA GLN A 152 4.48 11.26 10.46
C GLN A 152 3.37 10.22 10.65
N GLU A 153 2.28 10.34 9.88
CA GLU A 153 1.12 9.45 9.95
C GLU A 153 1.50 8.00 9.64
N PHE A 154 2.29 7.76 8.60
CA PHE A 154 2.69 6.41 8.21
C PHE A 154 3.65 5.78 9.22
N THR A 155 4.60 6.55 9.75
CA THR A 155 5.54 6.07 10.78
C THR A 155 4.80 5.73 12.07
N LEU A 156 3.84 6.55 12.48
CA LEU A 156 2.98 6.30 13.64
C LEU A 156 2.15 5.03 13.44
N TYR A 157 1.52 4.87 12.27
CA TYR A 157 0.75 3.67 11.91
C TYR A 157 1.60 2.39 11.99
N LEU A 158 2.79 2.39 11.37
CA LEU A 158 3.68 1.22 11.39
C LEU A 158 4.19 0.92 12.80
N SER A 159 4.50 1.95 13.58
CA SER A 159 4.96 1.79 14.96
C SER A 159 3.86 1.23 15.84
N THR A 160 2.62 1.69 15.68
CA THR A 160 1.45 1.13 16.36
C THR A 160 1.28 -0.36 16.05
N ARG A 161 1.45 -0.77 14.78
CA ARG A 161 1.38 -2.20 14.40
C ARG A 161 2.50 -3.05 15.01
N LYS A 162 3.68 -2.47 15.25
CA LYS A 162 4.81 -3.18 15.88
C LYS A 162 4.54 -3.50 17.36
N ILE A 163 3.65 -2.76 18.03
CA ILE A 163 3.24 -3.03 19.43
C ILE A 163 2.68 -4.45 19.55
N ASP A 164 1.76 -4.83 18.67
CA ASP A 164 1.08 -6.14 18.75
C ASP A 164 2.06 -7.31 18.60
N GLY A 165 3.12 -7.12 17.81
CA GLY A 165 4.18 -8.10 17.60
C GLY A 165 5.27 -8.11 18.68
N ALA A 166 5.26 -7.18 19.64
CA ALA A 166 6.25 -7.15 20.71
C ALA A 166 6.10 -8.36 21.64
N ARG A 167 7.22 -9.07 21.87
CA ARG A 167 7.26 -10.31 22.69
C ARG A 167 7.91 -10.11 24.06
N SER A 168 8.43 -8.92 24.35
CA SER A 168 9.05 -8.55 25.62
C SER A 168 8.91 -7.05 25.86
N VAL A 169 8.96 -6.64 27.13
CA VAL A 169 8.88 -5.21 27.49
C VAL A 169 9.98 -4.41 26.80
N ALA A 170 11.22 -4.92 26.78
CA ALA A 170 12.34 -4.27 26.11
C ALA A 170 12.12 -4.07 24.60
N ARG A 171 11.41 -5.00 23.92
CA ARG A 171 11.07 -4.81 22.50
C ARG A 171 10.00 -3.74 22.32
N LEU A 172 9.03 -3.68 23.23
CA LEU A 172 7.97 -2.68 23.23
C LEU A 172 8.54 -1.26 23.47
N GLU A 173 9.44 -1.10 24.44
CA GLU A 173 10.12 0.18 24.72
C GLU A 173 10.93 0.66 23.52
N LYS A 174 11.65 -0.24 22.84
CA LYS A 174 12.37 0.08 21.59
C LYS A 174 11.46 0.60 20.48
N VAL A 175 10.19 0.20 20.43
CA VAL A 175 9.22 0.75 19.46
C VAL A 175 8.92 2.21 19.77
N LEU A 176 8.66 2.53 21.05
CA LEU A 176 8.41 3.91 21.48
C LEU A 176 9.64 4.80 21.30
N GLU A 177 10.83 4.30 21.64
CA GLU A 177 12.09 5.02 21.44
C GLU A 177 12.34 5.32 19.96
N ALA A 178 12.18 4.33 19.07
CA ALA A 178 12.35 4.52 17.64
C ALA A 178 11.34 5.51 17.03
N LEU A 179 10.11 5.54 17.56
CA LEU A 179 9.10 6.51 17.13
C LEU A 179 9.53 7.94 17.50
N LYS A 180 9.93 8.15 18.77
CA LYS A 180 10.42 9.44 19.26
C LYS A 180 11.69 9.90 18.56
N SER A 181 12.65 9.02 18.32
CA SER A 181 13.88 9.34 17.60
C SER A 181 13.64 9.74 16.14
N SER A 182 12.50 9.32 15.57
CA SER A 182 12.07 9.71 14.23
C SER A 182 11.35 11.07 14.20
N GLY A 183 11.23 11.76 15.35
CA GLY A 183 10.55 13.05 15.46
C GLY A 183 9.03 12.96 15.33
N VAL A 184 8.43 11.80 15.63
CA VAL A 184 6.98 11.57 15.58
C VAL A 184 6.46 11.40 17.00
N GLU A 185 5.48 12.22 17.37
CA GLU A 185 4.83 12.12 18.68
C GLU A 185 3.75 11.02 18.68
N PRO A 186 3.65 10.21 19.75
CA PRO A 186 2.56 9.25 19.91
C PRO A 186 1.19 9.93 20.04
N ASP A 187 0.16 9.37 19.42
CA ASP A 187 -1.23 9.77 19.63
C ASP A 187 -1.91 8.93 20.73
N ASP A 188 -3.13 9.31 21.11
CA ASP A 188 -3.91 8.62 22.15
C ASP A 188 -4.15 7.15 21.82
N TYR A 189 -4.34 6.83 20.53
CA TYR A 189 -4.53 5.47 20.07
C TYR A 189 -3.25 4.63 20.27
N PHE A 190 -2.09 5.14 19.87
CA PHE A 190 -0.80 4.49 20.13
C PHE A 190 -0.60 4.26 21.62
N LEU A 191 -0.82 5.28 22.45
CA LEU A 191 -0.59 5.19 23.90
C LEU A 191 -1.52 4.16 24.57
N SER A 192 -2.78 4.10 24.14
CA SER A 192 -3.75 3.09 24.57
C SER A 192 -3.28 1.67 24.22
N ARG A 193 -2.87 1.43 22.97
CA ARG A 193 -2.33 0.13 22.52
C ARG A 193 -1.05 -0.25 23.28
N TYR A 194 -0.16 0.71 23.45
CA TYR A 194 1.11 0.53 24.14
C TYR A 194 0.89 0.12 25.60
N GLY A 195 0.03 0.84 26.33
CA GLY A 195 -0.29 0.55 27.72
C GLY A 195 -0.89 -0.84 27.90
N LYS A 196 -1.86 -1.21 27.05
CA LYS A 196 -2.46 -2.55 27.09
C LYS A 196 -1.42 -3.66 26.86
N LYS A 197 -0.51 -3.47 25.89
CA LYS A 197 0.52 -4.47 25.58
C LYS A 197 1.58 -4.56 26.67
N LEU A 198 1.91 -3.45 27.32
CA LEU A 198 2.86 -3.42 28.43
C LEU A 198 2.36 -4.26 29.61
N GLU A 199 1.09 -4.10 30.00
CA GLU A 199 0.49 -4.88 31.08
C GLU A 199 0.42 -6.36 30.74
N GLU A 200 0.06 -6.71 29.49
CA GLU A 200 0.08 -8.09 29.01
C GLU A 200 1.47 -8.74 29.14
N LEU A 201 2.53 -8.04 28.72
CA LEU A 201 3.89 -8.55 28.74
C LEU A 201 4.43 -8.70 30.17
N LYS A 202 4.17 -7.73 31.06
CA LYS A 202 4.55 -7.82 32.47
C LYS A 202 3.86 -8.98 33.19
N ALA A 203 2.55 -9.16 32.95
CA ALA A 203 1.82 -10.27 33.53
C ALA A 203 2.39 -11.63 33.07
N LYS A 204 2.83 -11.72 31.81
CA LYS A 204 3.48 -12.90 31.27
C LYS A 204 4.84 -13.16 31.92
N GLU A 205 5.70 -12.15 32.03
CA GLU A 205 7.03 -12.27 32.67
C GLU A 205 6.92 -12.70 34.14
N GLN A 206 5.93 -12.17 34.88
CA GLN A 206 5.68 -12.58 36.26
C GLN A 206 5.23 -14.04 36.37
N LYS A 207 4.35 -14.49 35.46
CA LYS A 207 3.89 -15.87 35.40
C LYS A 207 5.04 -16.83 35.08
N ASP A 208 5.86 -16.49 34.10
CA ASP A 208 7.01 -17.31 33.70
C ASP A 208 8.03 -17.42 34.86
N ALA A 209 8.30 -16.31 35.57
CA ALA A 209 9.18 -16.30 36.75
C ALA A 209 8.61 -17.09 37.96
N GLN A 210 7.28 -17.22 38.08
CA GLN A 210 6.66 -18.07 39.11
C GLN A 210 6.77 -19.55 38.77
N LEU A 211 6.64 -19.92 37.50
CA LEU A 211 6.78 -21.30 37.02
C LEU A 211 8.23 -21.79 37.17
N GLU A 212 9.23 -20.95 36.89
CA GLU A 212 10.65 -21.29 37.08
C GLU A 212 11.01 -21.52 38.55
N LYS A 213 10.33 -20.87 39.49
CA LYS A 213 10.56 -21.07 40.95
C LYS A 213 9.88 -22.33 41.50
N GLN A 214 8.98 -22.95 40.74
CA GLN A 214 8.25 -24.16 41.12
C GLN A 214 8.80 -25.44 40.47
N SER A 215 9.75 -25.29 39.54
CA SER A 215 10.55 -26.37 38.93
C SER A 215 11.84 -26.60 39.69
#